data_AF-M6G990-F1
#
_entry.id   AF-M6G990-F1
#
_cell.length_a   1.000
_cell.length_b   1.000
_cell.length_c   1.000
_cell.angle_alpha   90.00
_cell.angle_beta   90.00
_cell.angle_gamma   90.00
#
_symmetry.space_group_name_H-M   'P 1'
#
loop_
_entity.id
_entity.type
_entity.pdbx_description
1 polymer ?
#
loop_
_entity_poly.entity_id
_entity_poly.type
_entity_poly.pdbx_seq_one_letter_code
_entity_poly.pdbx_strand_id
1 'polypeptide(L)' 'MKAVTVVGMGDEGCPGLSSIAANAVAKAQILAGGKRHLDFFLNSPEKK' A
#
# COMPACT_ATOMS: atom_id res chain seq x y z
N MET A 1 21.76 -3.53 -1.57
CA MET A 1 20.64 -2.60 -1.89
C MET A 1 19.32 -3.33 -1.63
N LYS A 2 18.28 -2.64 -1.14
CA LYS A 2 16.91 -3.20 -1.05
C LYS A 2 16.08 -2.68 -2.22
N ALA A 3 15.31 -3.55 -2.87
CA ALA A 3 14.42 -3.17 -3.96
C ALA A 3 13.19 -2.43 -3.42
N VAL A 4 12.67 -1.50 -4.22
CA VAL A 4 11.41 -0.79 -3.96
C VAL A 4 10.35 -1.36 -4.90
N THR A 5 9.19 -1.70 -4.37
CA THR A 5 8.03 -2.13 -5.16
C THR A 5 7.10 -0.94 -5.35
N VAL A 6 6.81 -0.59 -6.60
CA VAL A 6 5.83 0.45 -6.94
C VAL A 6 4.50 -0.20 -7.29
N VAL A 7 3.43 0.24 -6.62
CA VAL A 7 2.07 -0.26 -6.84
C VAL A 7 1.22 0.89 -7.38
N GLY A 8 0.59 0.68 -8.54
CA GLY A 8 -0.44 1.58 -9.06
C GLY A 8 -1.76 1.38 -8.30
N MET A 9 -2.41 2.49 -7.95
CA MET A 9 -3.68 2.49 -7.20
C MET A 9 -4.68 3.41 -7.90
N GLY A 10 -5.87 2.87 -8.19
CA GLY A 10 -7.01 3.63 -8.68
C GLY A 10 -7.86 4.19 -7.55
N ASP A 11 -8.98 4.81 -7.91
CA ASP A 11 -9.86 5.49 -6.95
C ASP A 11 -10.61 4.54 -6.01
N GLU A 12 -10.73 3.27 -6.38
CA GLU A 12 -11.30 2.21 -5.55
C GLU A 12 -10.40 1.80 -4.37
N GLY A 13 -9.14 2.27 -4.32
CA GLY A 13 -8.21 1.96 -3.23
C GLY A 13 -7.86 0.47 -3.12
N CYS A 14 -7.80 -0.05 -1.89
CA CYS A 14 -7.41 -1.43 -1.60
C CYS A 14 -8.25 -2.51 -2.33
N PRO A 15 -9.59 -2.40 -2.40
CA PRO A 15 -10.43 -3.32 -3.19
C PRO A 15 -10.04 -3.45 -4.67
N GLY A 16 -9.49 -2.40 -5.29
CA GLY A 16 -9.09 -2.40 -6.69
C GLY A 16 -7.72 -3.03 -6.96
N LEU A 17 -6.99 -3.46 -5.92
CA LEU A 17 -5.65 -4.02 -6.08
C LEU A 17 -5.71 -5.46 -6.59
N SER A 18 -4.79 -5.79 -7.50
CA SER A 18 -4.53 -7.19 -7.83
C SER A 18 -3.95 -7.94 -6.63
N SER A 19 -4.08 -9.27 -6.61
CA SER A 19 -3.53 -10.10 -5.54
C SER A 19 -2.02 -9.90 -5.33
N ILE A 20 -1.27 -9.61 -6.40
CA ILE A 20 0.17 -9.33 -6.34
C ILE A 20 0.43 -8.00 -5.63
N ALA A 21 -0.32 -6.95 -6.00
CA ALA A 21 -0.21 -5.63 -5.39
C ALA A 21 -0.61 -5.65 -3.91
N ALA A 22 -1.74 -6.29 -3.57
CA ALA A 22 -2.20 -6.42 -2.20
C ALA A 22 -1.18 -7.16 -1.31
N ASN A 23 -0.59 -8.25 -1.83
CA ASN A 23 0.44 -9.01 -1.12
C ASN A 23 1.74 -8.20 -0.92
N ALA A 24 2.13 -7.40 -1.92
CA ALA A 24 3.30 -6.51 -1.80
C ALA A 24 3.09 -5.45 -0.71
N VAL A 25 1.90 -4.84 -0.66
CA VAL A 25 1.52 -3.87 0.38
C VAL A 25 1.50 -4.52 1.76
N ALA A 26 0.88 -5.70 1.92
CA ALA A 26 0.77 -6.39 3.21
C ALA A 26 2.13 -6.81 3.80
N LYS A 27 3.14 -7.05 2.95
CA LYS A 27 4.52 -7.39 3.36
C LYS A 27 5.41 -6.17 3.55
N ALA A 28 4.96 -4.99 3.12
CA ALA A 28 5.75 -3.77 3.24
C ALA A 28 5.89 -3.38 4.71
N GLN A 29 7.11 -2.99 5.10
CA GLN A 29 7.37 -2.41 6.41
C GLN A 29 7.04 -0.92 6.46
N ILE A 30 7.13 -0.26 5.30
CA ILE A 30 6.93 1.17 5.14
C ILE A 30 6.12 1.37 3.85
N LEU A 31 5.04 2.15 3.94
CA LEU A 31 4.31 2.64 2.79
C LEU A 31 4.66 4.11 2.59
N ALA A 32 5.04 4.48 1.37
CA ALA A 32 5.35 5.85 1.00
C ALA A 32 4.52 6.24 -0.23
N GLY A 33 3.89 7.41 -0.19
CA GLY A 33 3.03 7.87 -1.28
C GLY A 33 2.31 9.18 -0.95
N GLY A 34 1.54 9.68 -1.91
CA GLY A 34 0.69 10.86 -1.69
C GLY A 34 -0.43 10.57 -0.69
N LYS A 35 -0.83 11.61 0.07
CA LYS A 35 -1.84 11.54 1.13
C LYS A 35 -3.09 10.74 0.72
N ARG A 36 -3.63 11.04 -0.46
CA ARG A 36 -4.80 10.35 -1.03
C ARG A 36 -4.68 8.83 -1.06
N HIS A 37 -3.50 8.29 -1.40
CA HIS A 37 -3.28 6.85 -1.45
C HIS A 37 -3.06 6.25 -0.06
N LEU A 38 -2.34 6.97 0.80
CA LEU A 38 -2.07 6.53 2.17
C LEU A 38 -3.34 6.54 3.04
N ASP A 39 -4.29 7.44 2.77
CA ASP A 39 -5.55 7.53 3.49
C ASP A 39 -6.37 6.22 3.40
N PHE A 40 -6.20 5.41 2.35
CA PHE A 40 -6.81 4.06 2.23
C PHE A 40 -6.23 3.02 3.20
N PHE A 41 -5.08 3.29 3.82
CA PHE A 41 -4.38 2.39 4.73
C PHE A 41 -4.43 2.83 6.20
N LEU A 42 -4.99 4.02 6.49
CA LEU A 42 -4.97 4.65 7.83
C LEU A 42 -5.72 3.90 8.94
N ASN A 43 -6.46 2.82 8.62
CA ASN A 43 -7.09 1.94 9.60
C ASN A 43 -6.30 0.64 9.87
N SER A 44 -5.14 0.46 9.25
CA SER A 44 -4.24 -0.64 9.59
C SER A 44 -3.48 -0.24 10.85
N PRO A 45 -3.45 -1.06 11.92
CA PRO A 45 -2.81 -0.68 13.16
C PRO A 45 -1.37 -0.31 12.87
N GLU A 46 -1.01 0.93 13.20
CA GLU A 46 0.36 1.37 13.30
C GLU A 46 1.13 0.27 14.04
N LYS A 47 2.00 -0.45 13.33
CA LYS A 47 3.01 -1.25 13.99
C LYS A 47 3.94 -0.25 14.66
N LYS A 48 3.60 0.08 15.92
CA LYS A 48 4.57 0.50 16.94
C LYS A 48 5.73 -0.48 17.01
#